data_AF-A0A956FT62-F1
#
_entry.id   AF-A0A956FT62-F1
#
_cell.length_a   1.000
_cell.length_b   1.000
_cell.length_c   1.000
_cell.angle_alpha   90.00
_cell.angle_beta   90.00
_cell.angle_gamma   90.00
#
_symmetry.space_group_name_H-M   'P 1'
#
loop_
_entity.id
_entity.type
_entity.pdbx_description
1 polymer ?
#
loop_
_entity_poly.entity_id
_entity_poly.type
_entity_poly.pdbx_seq_one_letter_code
_entity_poly.pdbx_strand_id
1 'polypeptide(L)'
;DDGNDVNSDDYVNVCLLATCGDGVLHEGVEECDDGNDVNDDECANDCTSNQCMPSGARAPLNSIGNDTASGCWNGNPCAYNQYQWTSSHGQNFQAFNQGITCSGVKTCVENVGITTYSSSTVCQGKWDVLCDNVLVGTIDTYNKGGCIGSAMANNCKITFEPRECAQIRLVAVTDGNNTTGCCGGSNPDTMLTGVSAW
;
A
#
# COMPACT_ATOMS: atom_id res chain seq x y z
N ASP A 1 -14.53 24.93 -31.72
CA ASP A 1 -14.81 26.08 -32.58
C ASP A 1 -14.03 25.89 -33.87
N ASP A 2 -14.71 25.42 -34.92
CA ASP A 2 -14.14 25.24 -36.25
C ASP A 2 -14.32 26.48 -37.14
N GLY A 3 -14.91 27.56 -36.60
CA GLY A 3 -14.91 28.88 -37.21
C GLY A 3 -15.82 29.04 -38.43
N ASN A 4 -16.97 28.35 -38.48
CA ASN A 4 -17.96 28.51 -39.56
C ASN A 4 -19.42 28.61 -39.08
N ASP A 5 -20.18 29.55 -39.67
CA ASP A 5 -21.58 29.90 -39.34
C ASP A 5 -22.64 28.94 -39.93
N VAL A 6 -22.28 27.69 -40.26
CA VAL A 6 -23.20 26.74 -40.94
C VAL A 6 -23.55 25.58 -40.03
N ASN A 7 -24.81 25.51 -39.60
CA ASN A 7 -25.38 24.47 -38.71
C ASN A 7 -25.91 23.25 -39.50
N SER A 8 -25.20 22.76 -40.52
CA SER A 8 -25.69 21.61 -41.31
C SER A 8 -24.64 20.61 -41.75
N ASP A 9 -23.42 20.68 -41.22
CA ASP A 9 -22.54 19.52 -41.19
C ASP A 9 -22.69 18.81 -39.84
N ASP A 10 -22.24 17.56 -39.77
CA ASP A 10 -22.36 16.66 -38.61
C ASP A 10 -21.61 17.16 -37.35
N TYR A 11 -21.03 18.36 -37.39
CA TYR A 11 -20.40 19.02 -36.25
C TYR A 11 -21.20 20.28 -35.88
N VAL A 12 -22.37 20.04 -35.29
CA VAL A 12 -23.17 21.10 -34.68
C VAL A 12 -22.31 21.87 -33.68
N ASN A 13 -22.09 23.16 -33.96
CA ASN A 13 -21.46 24.14 -33.07
C ASN A 13 -22.32 24.40 -31.81
N VAL A 14 -22.48 23.38 -30.97
CA VAL A 14 -23.00 23.52 -29.61
C VAL A 14 -21.78 23.40 -28.69
N CYS A 15 -21.44 24.48 -27.99
CA CYS A 15 -20.69 24.34 -26.75
C CYS A 15 -21.60 23.58 -25.78
N LEU A 16 -21.53 22.25 -25.83
CA LEU A 16 -22.22 21.38 -24.89
C LEU A 16 -21.63 21.64 -23.50
N LEU A 17 -22.49 21.66 -22.49
CA LEU A 17 -22.03 21.68 -21.11
C LEU A 17 -21.24 20.39 -20.88
N ALA A 18 -20.09 20.51 -20.22
CA ALA A 18 -19.32 19.36 -19.76
C ALA A 18 -20.25 18.44 -18.98
N THR A 19 -20.34 17.20 -19.45
CA THR A 19 -21.23 16.18 -18.91
C THR A 19 -20.40 14.94 -18.71
N CYS A 20 -20.17 14.60 -17.44
CA CYS A 20 -19.41 13.42 -17.10
C CYS A 20 -20.01 12.15 -17.71
N GLY A 21 -19.17 11.34 -18.33
CA GLY A 21 -19.54 10.09 -18.99
C GLY A 21 -20.02 10.29 -20.43
N ASP A 22 -19.76 11.44 -21.04
CA ASP A 22 -20.05 11.68 -22.47
C ASP A 22 -18.95 11.15 -23.40
N GLY A 23 -17.86 10.60 -22.82
CA GLY A 23 -16.72 10.04 -23.52
C GLY A 23 -15.74 11.10 -24.02
N VAL A 24 -15.90 12.36 -23.62
CA VAL A 24 -15.05 13.49 -24.00
C VAL A 24 -14.52 14.15 -22.74
N LEU A 25 -13.20 14.07 -22.52
CA LEU A 25 -12.56 14.77 -21.40
C LEU A 25 -12.68 16.30 -21.57
N HIS A 26 -13.48 16.95 -20.73
CA HIS A 26 -13.61 18.41 -20.68
C HIS A 26 -12.50 19.01 -19.79
N GLU A 27 -11.34 19.33 -20.40
CA GLU A 27 -10.17 19.85 -19.69
C GLU A 27 -10.49 21.04 -18.76
N GLY A 28 -10.10 20.90 -17.49
CA GLY A 28 -10.33 21.92 -16.46
C GLY A 28 -11.71 21.88 -15.81
N VAL A 29 -12.59 20.97 -16.23
CA VAL A 29 -13.86 20.64 -15.55
C VAL A 29 -13.81 19.22 -14.97
N GLU A 30 -13.25 18.27 -15.71
CA GLU A 30 -13.18 16.84 -15.37
C GLU A 30 -11.72 16.39 -15.18
N GLU A 31 -11.49 15.44 -14.28
CA GLU A 31 -10.17 14.81 -14.08
C GLU A 31 -9.96 13.61 -15.00
N CYS A 32 -11.05 12.97 -15.41
CA CYS A 32 -11.14 11.83 -16.32
C CYS A 32 -12.54 11.83 -16.97
N ASP A 33 -12.68 11.17 -18.12
CA ASP A 33 -13.97 10.74 -18.68
C ASP A 33 -13.71 9.49 -19.50
N ASP A 34 -14.26 8.37 -19.07
CA ASP A 34 -14.10 7.06 -19.69
C ASP A 34 -15.36 6.59 -20.44
N GLY A 35 -16.38 7.45 -20.50
CA GLY A 35 -17.62 7.26 -21.23
C GLY A 35 -18.50 6.11 -20.75
N ASN A 36 -18.35 5.66 -19.50
CA ASN A 36 -19.12 4.55 -18.97
C ASN A 36 -19.75 4.88 -17.59
N ASP A 37 -20.71 4.07 -17.13
CA ASP A 37 -21.44 4.27 -15.86
C ASP A 37 -20.88 3.41 -14.69
N VAL A 38 -19.64 2.95 -14.79
CA VAL A 38 -18.96 2.07 -13.82
C VAL A 38 -18.14 2.90 -12.85
N ASN A 39 -18.78 3.27 -11.75
CA ASN A 39 -18.20 4.18 -10.76
C ASN A 39 -16.91 3.70 -10.05
N ASP A 40 -16.57 2.42 -10.16
CA ASP A 40 -15.45 1.80 -9.44
C ASP A 40 -14.25 1.54 -10.37
N ASP A 41 -14.18 2.19 -11.54
CA ASP A 41 -13.02 2.09 -12.45
C ASP A 41 -12.03 3.25 -12.35
N GLU A 42 -11.16 3.49 -13.35
CA GLU A 42 -10.17 4.58 -13.29
C GLU A 42 -10.84 5.97 -13.28
N CYS A 43 -12.13 6.04 -13.64
CA CYS A 43 -12.94 7.24 -13.58
C CYS A 43 -14.22 7.01 -12.78
N ALA A 44 -14.45 7.82 -11.73
CA ALA A 44 -15.74 7.80 -11.05
C ALA A 44 -16.83 8.41 -11.94
N ASN A 45 -18.09 8.07 -11.70
CA ASN A 45 -19.23 8.62 -12.45
C ASN A 45 -19.47 10.12 -12.16
N ASP A 46 -18.68 10.73 -11.27
CA ASP A 46 -18.62 12.17 -11.04
C ASP A 46 -17.39 12.83 -11.68
N CYS A 47 -16.67 12.10 -12.54
CA CYS A 47 -15.48 12.51 -13.29
C CYS A 47 -14.32 12.99 -12.42
N THR A 48 -14.32 12.52 -11.17
CA THR A 48 -13.11 12.48 -10.37
C THR A 48 -12.30 11.26 -10.77
N SER A 49 -10.98 11.42 -10.84
CA SER A 49 -10.12 10.26 -11.05
C SER A 49 -10.18 9.42 -9.79
N ASN A 50 -10.80 8.26 -9.91
CA ASN A 50 -10.54 7.19 -8.96
C ASN A 50 -9.04 6.93 -9.07
N GLN A 51 -8.31 7.17 -7.98
CA GLN A 51 -6.92 6.74 -7.91
C GLN A 51 -6.88 5.27 -8.32
N CYS A 52 -5.84 4.88 -9.07
CA CYS A 52 -5.65 3.58 -9.72
C CYS A 52 -6.47 2.39 -9.17
N MET A 53 -6.79 1.41 -10.02
CA MET A 53 -7.57 0.25 -9.55
C MET A 53 -6.67 -0.86 -8.96
N PRO A 54 -6.81 -1.21 -7.68
CA PRO A 54 -6.11 -2.36 -7.11
C PRO A 54 -6.71 -3.65 -7.67
N SER A 55 -5.86 -4.53 -8.19
CA SER A 55 -6.31 -5.82 -8.73
C SER A 55 -6.81 -6.82 -7.66
N GLY A 56 -6.65 -6.49 -6.38
CA GLY A 56 -6.78 -7.43 -5.25
C GLY A 56 -5.73 -8.54 -5.23
N ALA A 57 -4.86 -8.60 -6.25
CA ALA A 57 -3.72 -9.49 -6.31
C ALA A 57 -2.50 -8.82 -5.67
N ARG A 58 -1.60 -9.65 -5.15
CA ARG A 58 -0.39 -9.16 -4.47
C ARG A 58 0.49 -8.33 -5.40
N ALA A 59 0.81 -7.13 -4.96
CA ALA A 59 1.77 -6.25 -5.60
C ALA A 59 3.16 -6.92 -5.78
N PRO A 60 3.86 -6.70 -6.90
CA PRO A 60 5.16 -7.31 -7.19
C PRO A 60 6.32 -6.56 -6.50
N LEU A 61 6.15 -6.13 -5.25
CA LEU A 61 7.14 -5.39 -4.46
C LEU A 61 8.13 -6.33 -3.75
N ASN A 62 8.84 -7.14 -4.53
CA ASN A 62 9.60 -8.30 -4.08
C ASN A 62 11.05 -8.02 -3.64
N SER A 63 11.52 -6.79 -3.72
CA SER A 63 12.93 -6.45 -3.46
C SER A 63 13.08 -5.71 -2.14
N ILE A 64 13.95 -6.19 -1.25
CA ILE A 64 14.30 -5.48 -0.02
C ILE A 64 15.34 -4.39 -0.31
N GLY A 65 15.06 -3.17 0.15
CA GLY A 65 15.96 -2.02 0.11
C GLY A 65 16.90 -1.95 1.32
N ASN A 66 17.96 -1.16 1.17
CA ASN A 66 18.96 -0.90 2.22
C ASN A 66 18.43 0.12 3.25
N ASP A 67 17.51 -0.29 4.13
CA ASP A 67 17.19 0.49 5.33
C ASP A 67 18.02 0.04 6.54
N THR A 68 17.77 0.67 7.69
CA THR A 68 18.53 0.49 8.94
C THR A 68 18.03 -0.66 9.83
N ALA A 69 16.89 -1.30 9.52
CA ALA A 69 16.51 -2.54 10.20
C ALA A 69 17.48 -3.67 9.82
N SER A 70 17.95 -4.41 10.80
CA SER A 70 18.91 -5.49 10.60
C SER A 70 18.23 -6.84 10.79
N GLY A 71 18.44 -7.76 9.86
CA GLY A 71 17.92 -9.12 9.96
C GLY A 71 18.58 -9.89 11.10
N CYS A 72 17.78 -10.58 11.91
CA CYS A 72 18.29 -11.66 12.75
C CYS A 72 18.67 -12.88 11.89
N TRP A 73 18.14 -12.96 10.67
CA TRP A 73 18.30 -14.07 9.74
C TRP A 73 18.38 -13.57 8.30
N ASN A 74 19.01 -14.34 7.42
CA ASN A 74 19.17 -14.01 6.01
C ASN A 74 17.91 -14.32 5.22
N GLY A 75 17.01 -13.34 5.07
CA GLY A 75 15.98 -13.42 4.04
C GLY A 75 15.18 -12.15 3.82
N ASN A 76 14.41 -12.19 2.74
CA ASN A 76 13.67 -11.07 2.21
C ASN A 76 12.19 -11.17 2.64
N PRO A 77 11.70 -10.34 3.58
CA PRO A 77 10.28 -10.28 3.95
C PRO A 77 9.41 -9.64 2.83
N CYS A 78 10.09 -9.03 1.85
CA CYS A 78 9.67 -8.67 0.50
C CYS A 78 8.59 -9.52 -0.12
N ALA A 79 7.33 -9.13 0.02
CA ALA A 79 6.25 -9.75 -0.71
C ALA A 79 6.15 -11.25 -0.38
N TYR A 80 6.36 -11.60 0.89
CA TYR A 80 6.23 -12.98 1.33
C TYR A 80 4.77 -13.27 1.73
N ASN A 81 4.08 -14.10 0.94
CA ASN A 81 2.65 -14.43 1.12
C ASN A 81 2.41 -15.86 1.62
N GLN A 82 3.45 -16.58 2.02
CA GLN A 82 3.27 -17.97 2.40
C GLN A 82 2.86 -18.05 3.87
N TYR A 83 1.83 -18.88 4.15
CA TYR A 83 1.41 -19.38 5.46
C TYR A 83 2.54 -20.03 6.29
N GLN A 84 3.75 -20.08 5.75
CA GLN A 84 4.90 -20.72 6.36
C GLN A 84 5.77 -19.70 7.06
N TRP A 85 5.48 -19.61 8.36
CA TRP A 85 6.43 -19.40 9.43
C TRP A 85 7.80 -19.98 9.12
N THR A 86 8.74 -19.14 8.68
CA THR A 86 10.14 -19.54 8.59
C THR A 86 11.00 -18.45 9.19
N SER A 87 11.83 -18.84 10.17
CA SER A 87 12.82 -17.93 10.74
C SER A 87 13.84 -17.46 9.70
N SER A 88 13.92 -18.10 8.53
CA SER A 88 14.85 -17.75 7.46
C SER A 88 14.52 -16.45 6.71
N HIS A 89 13.38 -15.77 6.95
CA HIS A 89 12.98 -14.59 6.16
C HIS A 89 12.66 -13.34 7.01
N GLY A 90 13.31 -13.19 8.16
CA GLY A 90 13.00 -12.15 9.15
C GLY A 90 13.87 -10.90 9.11
N GLN A 91 13.25 -9.72 9.19
CA GLN A 91 13.89 -8.44 9.52
C GLN A 91 13.49 -7.98 10.92
N ASN A 92 14.42 -7.45 11.70
CA ASN A 92 14.16 -6.99 13.06
C ASN A 92 14.47 -5.51 13.23
N PHE A 93 13.63 -4.85 14.00
CA PHE A 93 13.76 -3.45 14.37
C PHE A 93 14.32 -3.38 15.79
N GLN A 94 15.61 -3.05 15.90
CA GLN A 94 16.33 -2.90 17.17
C GLN A 94 16.13 -1.54 17.84
N ALA A 95 15.57 -0.57 17.12
CA ALA A 95 15.31 0.79 17.60
C ALA A 95 14.20 1.46 16.80
N PHE A 96 13.56 2.46 17.42
CA PHE A 96 12.67 3.39 16.72
C PHE A 96 13.38 4.06 15.54
N ASN A 97 12.59 4.43 14.53
CA ASN A 97 13.04 5.04 13.29
C ASN A 97 13.91 4.12 12.40
N GLN A 98 13.99 2.84 12.73
CA GLN A 98 14.48 1.83 11.79
C GLN A 98 13.41 1.48 10.77
N GLY A 99 13.82 1.18 9.54
CA GLY A 99 12.92 0.93 8.43
C GLY A 99 13.19 -0.38 7.70
N ILE A 100 12.22 -0.85 6.91
CA ILE A 100 12.47 -1.68 5.73
C ILE A 100 11.70 -1.11 4.55
N THR A 101 12.25 -1.25 3.35
CA THR A 101 11.61 -0.82 2.11
C THR A 101 11.44 -2.01 1.19
N CYS A 102 10.21 -2.23 0.74
CA CYS A 102 9.83 -3.23 -0.24
C CYS A 102 9.56 -2.55 -1.56
N SER A 103 10.41 -2.79 -2.56
CA SER A 103 10.36 -2.14 -3.86
C SER A 103 10.05 -3.14 -4.97
N GLY A 104 9.53 -2.66 -6.09
CA GLY A 104 9.29 -3.47 -7.28
C GLY A 104 8.70 -2.67 -8.43
N VAL A 105 7.93 -3.34 -9.28
CA VAL A 105 7.18 -2.67 -10.34
C VAL A 105 6.07 -1.84 -9.71
N LYS A 106 5.96 -0.57 -10.14
CA LYS A 106 4.89 0.33 -9.69
C LYS A 106 3.54 -0.31 -9.99
N THR A 107 2.68 -0.36 -8.99
CA THR A 107 1.34 -0.95 -9.10
C THR A 107 0.40 -0.23 -8.16
N CYS A 108 -0.89 -0.32 -8.43
CA CYS A 108 -1.87 0.13 -7.47
C CYS A 108 -1.91 -0.74 -6.21
N VAL A 109 -2.03 -0.09 -5.06
CA VAL A 109 -2.10 -0.69 -3.73
C VAL A 109 -3.15 0.05 -2.90
N GLU A 110 -4.00 -0.69 -2.22
CA GLU A 110 -4.96 -0.15 -1.24
C GLU A 110 -4.77 -0.77 0.16
N ASN A 111 -4.09 -1.92 0.23
CA ASN A 111 -3.83 -2.61 1.48
C ASN A 111 -2.34 -2.86 1.66
N VAL A 112 -1.86 -2.67 2.89
CA VAL A 112 -0.54 -3.15 3.30
C VAL A 112 -0.68 -3.94 4.59
N GLY A 113 -0.18 -5.17 4.58
CA GLY A 113 -0.20 -6.08 5.72
C GLY A 113 1.18 -6.60 6.07
N ILE A 114 1.33 -7.03 7.32
CA ILE A 114 2.57 -7.61 7.86
C ILE A 114 2.34 -8.96 8.50
N THR A 115 3.34 -9.82 8.48
CA THR A 115 3.41 -11.05 9.26
C THR A 115 4.56 -10.90 10.27
N THR A 116 4.30 -11.22 11.53
CA THR A 116 5.28 -11.08 12.63
C THR A 116 5.73 -12.44 13.12
N TYR A 117 6.97 -12.57 13.60
CA TYR A 117 7.45 -13.77 14.27
C TYR A 117 6.74 -14.01 15.63
N SER A 118 6.27 -15.23 15.89
CA SER A 118 5.71 -15.65 17.18
C SER A 118 6.62 -16.70 17.79
N SER A 119 7.35 -16.31 18.84
CA SER A 119 7.83 -17.28 19.85
C SER A 119 6.80 -17.35 20.97
N SER A 120 7.07 -18.07 22.07
CA SER A 120 6.24 -18.04 23.29
C SER A 120 6.01 -16.63 23.87
N THR A 121 6.74 -15.63 23.38
CA THR A 121 6.55 -14.20 23.63
C THR A 121 6.13 -13.52 22.33
N VAL A 122 4.97 -12.86 22.35
CA VAL A 122 4.47 -12.08 21.21
C VAL A 122 5.29 -10.81 21.11
N CYS A 123 5.99 -10.67 19.99
CA CYS A 123 6.61 -9.42 19.60
C CYS A 123 5.52 -8.44 19.16
N GLN A 124 5.41 -7.32 19.88
CA GLN A 124 4.51 -6.23 19.54
C GLN A 124 5.34 -5.04 19.06
N GLY A 125 4.73 -4.25 18.21
CA GLY A 125 5.36 -3.10 17.59
C GLY A 125 4.34 -2.33 16.78
N LYS A 126 4.78 -1.14 16.36
CA LYS A 126 4.00 -0.21 15.60
C LYS A 126 4.83 0.34 14.45
N TRP A 127 4.25 0.38 13.25
CA TRP A 127 4.94 0.82 12.04
C TRP A 127 4.10 1.82 11.28
N ASP A 128 4.71 2.96 11.00
CA ASP A 128 4.21 3.85 9.97
C ASP A 128 4.47 3.21 8.60
N VAL A 129 3.43 3.19 7.77
CA VAL A 129 3.46 2.65 6.42
C VAL A 129 3.49 3.81 5.46
N LEU A 130 4.52 3.84 4.61
CA LEU A 130 4.68 4.85 3.59
C LEU A 130 4.63 4.21 2.20
N CYS A 131 3.83 4.79 1.31
CA CYS A 131 3.85 4.52 -0.12
C CYS A 131 4.64 5.63 -0.82
N ASP A 132 5.76 5.29 -1.47
CA ASP A 132 6.65 6.25 -2.14
C ASP A 132 6.98 7.49 -1.28
N ASN A 133 7.25 7.26 0.02
CA ASN A 133 7.53 8.26 1.08
C ASN A 133 6.34 9.09 1.59
N VAL A 134 5.11 8.77 1.18
CA VAL A 134 3.90 9.37 1.76
C VAL A 134 3.30 8.44 2.80
N LEU A 135 3.09 8.94 4.02
CA LEU A 135 2.41 8.20 5.09
C LEU A 135 0.97 7.87 4.68
N VAL A 136 0.63 6.58 4.63
CA VAL A 136 -0.71 6.08 4.27
C VAL A 136 -1.45 5.44 5.44
N GLY A 137 -0.74 5.16 6.54
CA GLY A 137 -1.35 4.66 7.77
C GLY A 137 -0.34 4.05 8.71
N THR A 138 -0.83 3.50 9.81
CA THR A 138 0.02 2.88 10.84
C THR A 138 -0.52 1.52 11.22
N ILE A 139 0.33 0.50 11.19
CA ILE A 139 0.01 -0.84 11.69
C ILE A 139 0.43 -0.93 13.15
N ASP A 140 -0.51 -1.27 14.03
CA ASP A 140 -0.28 -1.50 15.46
C ASP A 140 -0.67 -2.94 15.83
N THR A 141 0.26 -3.62 16.51
CA THR A 141 0.15 -5.03 16.89
C THR A 141 0.00 -5.25 18.39
N TYR A 142 -0.10 -4.16 19.16
CA TYR A 142 -0.33 -4.21 20.59
C TYR A 142 -1.60 -5.01 20.94
N ASN A 143 -1.47 -5.96 21.87
CA ASN A 143 -2.53 -6.90 22.28
C ASN A 143 -3.16 -7.77 21.17
N LYS A 144 -2.57 -7.86 19.97
CA LYS A 144 -3.16 -8.64 18.86
C LYS A 144 -2.77 -10.12 18.82
N GLY A 145 -2.09 -10.65 19.84
CA GLY A 145 -1.70 -12.07 19.90
C GLY A 145 -0.69 -12.51 18.82
N GLY A 146 -0.10 -11.56 18.10
CA GLY A 146 0.81 -11.76 16.97
C GLY A 146 0.08 -11.72 15.62
N CYS A 147 0.73 -11.16 14.60
CA CYS A 147 0.23 -11.12 13.22
C CYS A 147 0.53 -12.42 12.50
N ILE A 148 -0.25 -13.45 12.86
CA ILE A 148 -0.07 -14.83 12.40
C ILE A 148 -0.73 -15.04 11.04
N GLY A 149 -0.08 -15.81 10.17
CA GLY A 149 -0.60 -16.18 8.85
C GLY A 149 -0.21 -15.20 7.75
N SER A 150 -0.90 -15.28 6.61
CA SER A 150 -0.61 -14.42 5.46
C SER A 150 -0.87 -12.94 5.81
N ALA A 151 0.07 -12.07 5.42
CA ALA A 151 -0.08 -10.62 5.49
C ALA A 151 -1.35 -10.13 4.77
N MET A 152 -1.82 -10.83 3.73
CA MET A 152 -3.05 -10.48 3.01
C MET A 152 -4.33 -10.81 3.77
N ALA A 153 -4.28 -11.82 4.65
CA ALA A 153 -5.46 -12.40 5.29
C ALA A 153 -5.53 -12.18 6.81
N ASN A 154 -4.50 -11.58 7.41
CA ASN A 154 -4.46 -11.36 8.86
C ASN A 154 -5.08 -10.00 9.24
N ASN A 155 -5.27 -9.80 10.55
CA ASN A 155 -5.83 -8.57 11.12
C ASN A 155 -4.77 -7.48 11.40
N CYS A 156 -3.58 -7.61 10.80
CA CYS A 156 -2.45 -6.71 10.92
C CYS A 156 -2.14 -6.05 9.58
N LYS A 157 -3.14 -5.31 9.11
CA LYS A 157 -3.07 -4.53 7.88
C LYS A 157 -3.67 -3.15 8.09
N ILE A 158 -3.31 -2.25 7.20
CA ILE A 158 -4.06 -1.02 6.93
C ILE A 158 -4.73 -1.12 5.57
N THR A 159 -5.81 -0.37 5.42
CA THR A 159 -6.47 -0.09 4.16
C THR A 159 -6.52 1.42 4.00
N PHE A 160 -6.22 1.93 2.82
CA PHE A 160 -6.18 3.36 2.49
C PHE A 160 -6.67 3.57 1.06
N GLU A 161 -6.94 4.82 0.69
CA GLU A 161 -7.36 5.17 -0.68
C GLU A 161 -6.33 4.63 -1.70
N PRO A 162 -6.77 3.90 -2.74
CA PRO A 162 -5.89 3.27 -3.71
C PRO A 162 -4.78 4.18 -4.21
N ARG A 163 -3.54 3.69 -4.29
CA ARG A 163 -2.40 4.51 -4.71
C ARG A 163 -1.40 3.69 -5.50
N GLU A 164 -0.85 4.30 -6.55
CA GLU A 164 0.28 3.71 -7.25
C GLU A 164 1.54 3.80 -6.40
N CYS A 165 2.07 2.65 -5.99
CA CYS A 165 3.28 2.54 -5.17
C CYS A 165 4.35 1.77 -5.93
N ALA A 166 5.55 2.34 -6.06
CA ALA A 166 6.76 1.61 -6.46
C ALA A 166 7.49 1.04 -5.23
N GLN A 167 7.26 1.63 -4.06
CA GLN A 167 7.88 1.28 -2.80
C GLN A 167 6.87 1.35 -1.64
N ILE A 168 6.90 0.33 -0.79
CA ILE A 168 6.27 0.34 0.52
C ILE A 168 7.37 0.33 1.57
N ARG A 169 7.43 1.39 2.39
CA ARG A 169 8.38 1.50 3.49
C ARG A 169 7.65 1.40 4.81
N LEU A 170 8.12 0.53 5.68
CA LEU A 170 7.66 0.40 7.06
C LEU A 170 8.71 1.02 7.97
N VAL A 171 8.32 1.97 8.82
CA VAL A 171 9.21 2.61 9.78
C VAL A 171 8.70 2.34 11.19
N ALA A 172 9.54 1.74 12.03
CA ALA A 172 9.20 1.49 13.42
C ALA A 172 9.02 2.81 14.16
N VAL A 173 7.91 2.95 14.87
CA VAL A 173 7.58 4.11 15.70
C VAL A 173 7.36 3.68 17.14
N THR A 174 7.47 4.63 18.07
CA THR A 174 7.24 4.36 19.49
C THR A 174 5.78 3.96 19.73
N ASP A 175 5.58 2.79 20.31
CA ASP A 175 4.25 2.23 20.63
C ASP A 175 3.91 2.36 22.13
N GLY A 176 4.78 3.02 22.91
CA GLY A 176 4.58 3.29 24.33
C GLY A 176 4.84 2.09 25.24
N ASN A 177 5.32 0.97 24.69
CA ASN A 177 5.81 -0.16 25.46
C ASN A 177 7.28 -0.45 25.07
N ASN A 178 8.07 -1.02 25.97
CA ASN A 178 9.40 -1.52 25.63
C ASN A 178 9.25 -3.02 25.38
N THR A 179 9.03 -3.45 24.14
CA THR A 179 9.09 -4.89 23.88
C THR A 179 10.54 -5.38 23.94
N THR A 180 10.88 -6.01 25.06
CA THR A 180 12.14 -6.73 25.23
C THR A 180 11.95 -8.18 24.81
N GLY A 181 12.82 -8.74 23.95
CA GLY A 181 12.98 -10.21 23.81
C GLY A 181 12.94 -10.83 22.42
N CYS A 182 12.56 -10.11 21.36
CA CYS A 182 12.51 -10.61 19.99
C CYS A 182 13.89 -10.69 19.31
N CYS A 183 14.56 -11.84 19.36
CA CYS A 183 15.95 -12.08 18.92
C CYS A 183 17.06 -11.81 19.97
N GLY A 184 16.76 -11.89 21.27
CA GLY A 184 17.82 -11.91 22.30
C GLY A 184 18.58 -10.59 22.50
N GLY A 185 18.15 -9.49 21.88
CA GLY A 185 18.64 -8.14 22.12
C GLY A 185 17.83 -7.40 23.18
N SER A 186 18.38 -6.28 23.69
CA SER A 186 17.80 -5.52 24.80
C SER A 186 16.49 -4.80 24.49
N ASN A 187 16.13 -4.51 23.24
CA ASN A 187 14.88 -3.80 22.86
C ASN A 187 14.45 -4.01 21.37
N PRO A 188 14.12 -5.23 20.93
CA PRO A 188 13.62 -5.42 19.56
C PRO A 188 12.08 -5.32 19.47
N ASP A 189 11.59 -4.27 18.80
CA ASP A 189 10.17 -3.94 18.57
C ASP A 189 9.51 -4.76 17.46
N THR A 190 9.79 -6.05 17.45
CA THR A 190 9.25 -7.09 16.54
C THR A 190 10.08 -7.44 15.32
N MET A 191 10.05 -8.75 15.03
CA MET A 191 10.57 -9.32 13.79
C MET A 191 9.44 -9.47 12.78
N LEU A 192 9.56 -8.78 11.64
CA LEU A 192 8.69 -8.98 10.49
C LEU A 192 9.22 -10.11 9.63
N THR A 193 8.38 -11.09 9.32
CA THR A 193 8.71 -12.23 8.46
C THR A 193 7.98 -12.18 7.12
N GLY A 194 7.09 -11.21 6.93
CA GLY A 194 6.41 -10.97 5.67
C GLY A 194 5.82 -9.58 5.62
N VAL A 195 5.92 -8.95 4.45
CA VAL A 195 5.23 -7.71 4.11
C VAL A 195 4.54 -7.97 2.78
N SER A 196 3.26 -7.66 2.67
CA SER A 196 2.53 -7.74 1.40
C SER A 196 1.71 -6.48 1.20
N ALA A 197 1.65 -6.06 -0.06
CA ALA A 197 0.80 -4.98 -0.54
C ALA A 197 -0.13 -5.56 -1.62
N TRP A 198 -1.37 -5.10 -1.71
CA TRP A 198 -2.36 -5.52 -2.71
C TRP A 198 -3.47 -4.50 -2.87
#